data_AF-A0A2D9H7Z9-F1
#
_entry.id   AF-A0A2D9H7Z9-F1
#
_cell.length_a   1.000
_cell.length_b   1.000
_cell.length_c   1.000
_cell.angle_alpha   90.00
_cell.angle_beta   90.00
_cell.angle_gamma   90.00
#
_symmetry.space_group_name_H-M   'P 1'
#
loop_
_entity.id
_entity.type
_entity.pdbx_description
1 polymer ?
#
loop_
_entity_poly.entity_id
_entity_poly.type
_entity_poly.pdbx_seq_one_letter_code
_entity_poly.pdbx_strand_id
1 'polypeptide(L)'
;MIGYDASNSLLRVSPDGQDWEDREIATGFYDLAADPTSERVLGTTSEGVLVVSEDGGRSFEAVPDAPALLLVEVFEDGTLLGVAPDGALLLGDRDGTWESAGARAGEGLQALAVGPDDTVWLLDDVGLQRSTDRAVSMQPVPGW
;
A
#
# COMPACT_ATOMS: atom_id res chain seq x y z
N MET A 1 -10.28 9.59 7.68
CA MET A 1 -8.85 9.72 7.36
C MET A 1 -8.02 8.99 8.39
N ILE A 2 -6.89 8.46 7.95
CA ILE A 2 -5.92 7.74 8.77
C ILE A 2 -4.53 8.31 8.49
N GLY A 3 -3.71 8.37 9.52
CA GLY A 3 -2.28 8.69 9.45
C GLY A 3 -1.50 7.85 10.45
N TYR A 4 -0.18 7.84 10.32
CA TYR A 4 0.68 7.07 11.21
C TYR A 4 1.83 7.91 11.73
N ASP A 5 1.93 8.00 13.05
CA ASP A 5 3.09 8.56 13.73
C ASP A 5 4.07 7.42 14.03
N ALA A 6 4.97 7.20 13.08
CA ALA A 6 5.99 6.16 13.18
C ALA A 6 6.99 6.37 14.33
N SER A 7 7.13 7.61 14.84
CA SER A 7 8.06 7.88 15.95
C SER A 7 7.54 7.38 17.30
N ASN A 8 6.21 7.33 17.43
CA ASN A 8 5.53 6.91 18.67
C ASN A 8 4.73 5.61 18.48
N SER A 9 4.73 5.03 17.28
CA SER A 9 3.91 3.86 16.91
C SER A 9 2.42 4.08 17.18
N LEU A 10 1.87 5.19 16.67
CA LEU A 10 0.47 5.56 16.89
C LEU A 10 -0.27 5.70 15.57
N LEU A 11 -1.44 5.05 15.47
CA LEU A 11 -2.39 5.35 14.40
C LEU A 11 -3.13 6.62 14.79
N ARG A 12 -3.20 7.56 13.86
CA ARG A 12 -3.99 8.78 14.00
C ARG A 12 -5.24 8.59 13.15
N VAL A 13 -6.42 8.79 13.72
CA VAL A 13 -7.68 8.71 12.97
C VAL A 13 -8.44 10.02 13.11
N SER A 14 -8.98 10.51 12.00
CA SER A 14 -9.78 11.74 12.00
C SER A 14 -10.91 11.68 10.98
N PRO A 15 -12.14 12.08 11.34
CA PRO A 15 -13.24 12.22 10.39
C PRO A 15 -13.09 13.45 9.50
N ASP A 16 -12.42 14.51 9.96
CA ASP A 16 -12.35 15.83 9.29
C ASP A 16 -10.93 16.30 8.95
N GLY A 17 -9.91 15.56 9.41
CA GLY A 17 -8.49 15.80 9.13
C GLY A 17 -7.90 16.94 9.98
N GLN A 18 -8.68 17.47 10.91
CA GLN A 18 -8.29 18.56 11.80
C GLN A 18 -8.04 18.02 13.21
N ASP A 19 -9.02 17.30 13.76
CA ASP A 19 -8.94 16.71 15.09
C ASP A 19 -8.64 15.22 14.98
N TRP A 20 -7.52 14.80 15.57
CA TRP A 20 -7.01 13.44 15.45
C TRP A 20 -7.07 12.70 16.79
N GLU A 21 -7.58 11.47 16.75
CA GLU A 21 -7.55 10.52 17.85
C GLU A 21 -6.36 9.58 17.71
N ASP A 22 -5.66 9.36 18.82
CA ASP A 22 -4.49 8.50 18.91
C ASP A 22 -4.92 7.08 19.29
N ARG A 23 -4.43 6.09 18.53
CA ARG A 23 -4.61 4.67 18.84
C ARG A 23 -3.26 3.99 18.91
N GLU A 24 -3.01 3.36 20.05
CA GLU A 24 -1.85 2.49 20.20
C GLU A 24 -2.02 1.26 19.31
N ILE A 25 -0.94 0.91 18.61
CA ILE A 25 -0.89 -0.25 17.73
C ILE A 25 0.33 -1.07 18.11
N ALA A 26 0.12 -2.36 18.35
CA ALA A 26 1.20 -3.28 18.67
C ALA A 26 2.10 -3.55 17.45
N THR A 27 1.55 -3.39 16.24
CA THR A 27 2.23 -3.63 14.97
C THR A 27 2.90 -2.34 14.49
N GLY A 28 4.20 -2.41 14.20
CA GLY A 28 4.90 -1.35 13.47
C GLY A 28 4.61 -1.46 11.98
N PHE A 29 4.30 -0.34 11.34
CA PHE A 29 4.05 -0.29 9.91
C PHE A 29 5.27 0.23 9.15
N TYR A 30 5.57 -0.44 8.04
CA TYR A 30 6.46 0.08 7.01
C TYR A 30 5.66 0.92 6.00
N ASP A 31 4.48 0.45 5.61
CA ASP A 31 3.55 1.16 4.73
C ASP A 31 2.09 0.97 5.17
N LEU A 32 1.21 1.88 4.76
CA LEU A 32 -0.23 1.89 5.07
C LEU A 32 -1.04 2.42 3.89
N ALA A 33 -2.12 1.73 3.54
CA ALA A 33 -3.09 2.17 2.54
C ALA A 33 -4.52 2.05 3.06
N ALA A 34 -5.31 3.11 2.87
CA ALA A 34 -6.74 3.11 3.21
C ALA A 34 -7.57 2.82 1.95
N ASP A 35 -8.53 1.90 2.06
CA ASP A 35 -9.50 1.67 1.00
C ASP A 35 -10.38 2.93 0.85
N PRO A 36 -10.46 3.55 -0.35
CA PRO A 36 -11.21 4.78 -0.54
C PRO A 36 -12.74 4.59 -0.42
N THR A 37 -13.22 3.34 -0.44
CA THR A 37 -14.65 2.99 -0.48
C THR A 37 -15.17 2.35 0.79
N SER A 38 -14.31 2.03 1.77
CA SER A 38 -14.69 1.32 2.99
C SER A 38 -13.88 1.75 4.22
N GLU A 39 -14.16 1.16 5.38
CA GLU A 39 -13.33 1.35 6.59
C GLU A 39 -12.07 0.47 6.60
N ARG A 40 -11.81 -0.24 5.49
CA ARG A 40 -10.70 -1.17 5.38
C ARG A 40 -9.36 -0.43 5.29
N VAL A 41 -8.37 -0.94 6.02
CA VAL A 41 -7.01 -0.39 6.05
C VAL A 41 -6.02 -1.54 5.91
N LEU A 42 -5.09 -1.42 4.98
CA LEU A 42 -4.01 -2.36 4.76
C LEU A 42 -2.73 -1.76 5.32
N GLY A 43 -1.85 -2.60 5.85
CA GLY A 43 -0.51 -2.20 6.23
C GLY A 43 0.49 -3.31 6.01
N THR A 44 1.73 -2.93 5.72
CA THR A 44 2.88 -3.85 5.70
C THR A 44 3.73 -3.64 6.95
N THR A 45 4.32 -4.70 7.51
CA THR A 45 5.29 -4.58 8.61
C THR A 45 6.72 -4.52 8.11
N SER A 46 7.69 -4.20 8.97
CA SER A 46 9.12 -4.27 8.65
C SER A 46 9.61 -5.65 8.24
N GLU A 47 8.90 -6.71 8.65
CA GLU A 47 9.15 -8.10 8.27
C GLU A 47 8.43 -8.49 6.96
N GLY A 48 7.72 -7.55 6.34
CA GLY A 48 6.99 -7.74 5.09
C GLY A 48 5.62 -8.40 5.25
N VAL A 49 5.09 -8.50 6.47
CA VAL A 49 3.78 -9.11 6.70
C VAL A 49 2.67 -8.14 6.30
N LEU A 50 1.75 -8.58 5.44
CA LEU A 50 0.51 -7.84 5.17
C LEU A 50 -0.49 -8.05 6.31
N VAL A 51 -0.97 -6.96 6.87
CA VAL A 51 -2.07 -6.96 7.84
C VAL A 51 -3.23 -6.12 7.34
N VAL A 52 -4.43 -6.46 7.78
CA VAL A 52 -5.68 -5.79 7.43
C VAL A 52 -6.44 -5.40 8.69
N SER A 53 -7.05 -4.24 8.65
CA SER A 53 -8.10 -3.81 9.56
C SER A 53 -9.38 -3.66 8.77
N GLU A 54 -10.47 -4.25 9.26
CA GLU A 54 -11.83 -4.10 8.70
C GLU A 54 -12.68 -3.13 9.55
N ASP A 55 -12.08 -2.50 10.56
CA ASP A 55 -12.77 -1.69 11.57
C ASP A 55 -12.18 -0.27 11.70
N GLY A 56 -11.67 0.29 10.61
CA GLY A 56 -11.15 1.65 10.56
C GLY A 56 -9.86 1.84 11.37
N GLY A 57 -9.01 0.81 11.42
CA GLY A 57 -7.72 0.81 12.10
C GLY A 57 -7.82 0.66 13.61
N ARG A 58 -8.85 0.00 14.16
CA ARG A 58 -8.93 -0.31 15.60
C ARG A 58 -8.21 -1.59 15.94
N SER A 59 -8.29 -2.58 15.06
CA SER A 59 -7.56 -3.84 15.17
C SER A 59 -7.01 -4.25 13.81
N PHE A 60 -5.86 -4.94 13.83
CA PHE A 60 -5.20 -5.46 12.63
C PHE A 60 -4.94 -6.95 12.81
N GLU A 61 -5.17 -7.72 11.75
CA GLU A 61 -4.85 -9.14 11.67
C GLU A 61 -4.02 -9.43 10.42
N ALA A 62 -3.16 -10.45 10.48
CA ALA A 62 -2.38 -10.86 9.32
C ALA A 62 -3.29 -11.43 8.23
N VAL A 63 -3.04 -11.03 6.97
CA VAL A 63 -3.70 -11.63 5.81
C VAL A 63 -3.04 -12.98 5.53
N PRO A 64 -3.75 -14.12 5.69
CA PRO A 64 -3.15 -15.43 5.50
C PRO A 64 -2.64 -15.61 4.07
N ASP A 65 -1.50 -16.29 3.93
CA ASP A 65 -0.89 -16.66 2.66
C ASP A 65 -0.55 -15.50 1.71
N ALA A 66 -0.66 -14.24 2.17
CA ALA A 66 -0.20 -13.09 1.42
C ALA A 66 1.33 -13.16 1.19
N PRO A 67 1.82 -12.75 0.00
CA PRO A 67 3.25 -12.63 -0.22
C PRO A 67 3.85 -11.61 0.73
N ALA A 68 5.18 -11.67 0.92
CA ALA A 68 5.88 -10.60 1.61
C ALA A 68 5.82 -9.32 0.76
N LEU A 69 5.45 -8.20 1.36
CA LEU A 69 5.29 -6.91 0.68
C LEU A 69 6.05 -5.80 1.42
N LEU A 70 6.70 -4.92 0.66
CA LEU A 70 7.24 -3.66 1.15
C LEU A 70 6.15 -2.59 1.16
N LEU A 71 5.59 -2.30 -0.01
CA LEU A 71 4.54 -1.29 -0.20
C LEU A 71 3.23 -1.96 -0.62
N VAL A 72 2.11 -1.33 -0.27
CA VAL A 72 0.76 -1.77 -0.65
C VAL A 72 -0.11 -0.55 -0.96
N GLU A 73 -0.90 -0.64 -2.02
CA GLU A 73 -1.90 0.35 -2.42
C GLU A 73 -3.24 -0.33 -2.72
N VAL A 74 -4.33 0.44 -2.65
CA VAL A 74 -5.69 -0.06 -2.91
C VAL A 74 -6.28 0.70 -4.10
N PHE A 75 -6.76 -0.03 -5.11
CA PHE A 75 -7.59 0.53 -6.18
C PHE A 75 -9.02 0.82 -5.69
N GLU A 76 -9.78 1.63 -6.43
CA GLU A 76 -11.16 1.99 -6.05
C GLU A 76 -12.11 0.78 -6.04
N ASP A 77 -11.82 -0.27 -6.83
CA ASP A 77 -12.58 -1.52 -6.82
C ASP A 77 -12.20 -2.47 -5.66
N GLY A 78 -11.21 -2.09 -4.85
CA GLY A 78 -10.73 -2.85 -3.70
C GLY A 78 -9.70 -3.93 -4.02
N THR A 79 -9.27 -4.07 -5.29
CA THR A 79 -8.07 -4.84 -5.64
C THR A 79 -6.83 -4.15 -5.07
N LEU A 80 -5.84 -4.93 -4.68
CA LEU A 80 -4.60 -4.47 -4.08
C LEU A 80 -3.47 -4.47 -5.11
N LEU A 81 -2.55 -3.51 -4.98
CA LEU A 81 -1.26 -3.53 -5.64
C LEU A 81 -0.18 -3.60 -4.57
N GLY A 82 0.70 -4.60 -4.64
CA GLY A 82 1.83 -4.74 -3.72
C GLY A 82 3.16 -4.68 -4.46
N VAL A 83 4.21 -4.21 -3.78
CA VAL A 83 5.60 -4.38 -4.23
C VAL A 83 6.31 -5.37 -3.30
N ALA A 84 6.74 -6.50 -3.83
CA ALA A 84 7.52 -7.49 -3.09
C ALA A 84 8.95 -6.97 -2.80
N PRO A 85 9.67 -7.51 -1.79
CA PRO A 85 11.03 -7.10 -1.45
C PRO A 85 12.06 -7.20 -2.59
N ASP A 86 11.79 -8.06 -3.57
CA ASP A 86 12.65 -8.20 -4.73
C ASP A 86 12.32 -7.16 -5.83
N GLY A 87 11.20 -6.44 -5.69
CA GLY A 87 10.72 -5.42 -6.62
C GLY A 87 9.57 -5.89 -7.50
N ALA A 88 9.12 -7.15 -7.43
CA ALA A 88 7.97 -7.60 -8.23
C ALA A 88 6.69 -6.84 -7.86
N LEU A 89 5.95 -6.34 -8.86
CA LEU A 89 4.62 -5.78 -8.65
C LEU A 89 3.59 -6.91 -8.73
N LEU A 90 2.74 -7.01 -7.71
CA LEU A 90 1.75 -8.08 -7.54
C LEU A 90 0.35 -7.48 -7.40
N LEU A 91 -0.64 -8.09 -8.04
CA LEU A 91 -2.05 -7.79 -7.84
C LEU A 91 -2.64 -8.78 -6.83
N GLY A 92 -3.44 -8.28 -5.90
CA GLY A 92 -4.09 -9.07 -4.86
C GLY A 92 -5.59 -8.85 -4.81
N ASP A 93 -6.35 -9.92 -4.71
CA ASP A 93 -7.81 -9.87 -4.57
C ASP A 93 -8.25 -9.99 -3.10
N ARG A 94 -9.51 -9.65 -2.83
CA ARG A 94 -10.09 -9.71 -1.47
C ARG A 94 -10.17 -11.12 -0.88
N ASP A 95 -10.09 -12.15 -1.72
CA ASP A 95 -10.04 -13.55 -1.28
C ASP A 95 -8.62 -13.99 -0.86
N GLY A 96 -7.64 -13.08 -0.91
CA GLY A 96 -6.26 -13.33 -0.52
C GLY A 96 -5.42 -13.96 -1.63
N THR A 97 -5.96 -14.11 -2.84
CA THR A 97 -5.17 -14.57 -3.99
C THR A 97 -4.29 -13.45 -4.52
N TRP A 98 -3.07 -13.81 -4.93
CA TRP A 98 -2.08 -12.88 -5.48
C TRP A 98 -1.50 -13.42 -6.78
N GLU A 99 -1.30 -12.52 -7.73
CA GLU A 99 -0.64 -12.84 -9.00
C GLU A 99 0.34 -11.74 -9.41
N SER A 100 1.23 -12.06 -10.35
CA SER A 100 2.16 -11.08 -10.91
C SER A 100 1.40 -10.06 -11.76
N ALA A 101 1.58 -8.78 -11.48
CA ALA A 101 1.08 -7.71 -12.35
C ALA A 101 1.83 -7.71 -13.71
N GLY A 102 3.15 -7.92 -13.67
CA GLY A 102 4.01 -8.05 -14.87
C GLY A 102 5.21 -7.12 -14.85
N ALA A 103 5.06 -5.92 -14.29
CA ALA A 103 6.16 -4.99 -14.08
C ALA A 103 6.98 -5.29 -12.81
N ARG A 104 8.13 -4.64 -12.72
CA ARG A 104 9.04 -4.71 -11.58
C ARG A 104 9.59 -3.31 -11.29
N ALA A 105 9.72 -2.98 -10.01
CA ALA A 105 10.50 -1.85 -9.56
C ALA A 105 12.01 -2.11 -9.79
N GLY A 106 12.75 -1.04 -10.07
CA GLY A 106 14.20 -0.99 -9.98
C GLY A 106 14.71 -1.08 -8.54
N GLU A 107 16.00 -0.84 -8.37
CA GLU A 107 16.59 -0.75 -7.03
C GLU A 107 16.19 0.58 -6.37
N GLY A 108 16.35 0.66 -5.05
CA GLY A 108 16.11 1.92 -4.34
C GLY A 108 14.67 2.44 -4.46
N LEU A 109 13.68 1.55 -4.50
CA LEU A 109 12.26 1.87 -4.42
C LEU A 109 11.99 2.92 -3.32
N GLN A 110 11.34 4.02 -3.69
CA GLN A 110 11.07 5.15 -2.81
C GLN A 110 9.59 5.36 -2.57
N ALA A 111 8.75 5.16 -3.58
CA ALA A 111 7.31 5.38 -3.48
C ALA A 111 6.52 4.56 -4.51
N LEU A 112 5.30 4.21 -4.11
CA LEU A 112 4.23 3.71 -4.95
C LEU A 112 2.99 4.59 -4.68
N ALA A 113 2.15 4.80 -5.69
CA ALA A 113 0.84 5.41 -5.49
C ALA A 113 -0.14 4.94 -6.58
N VAL A 114 -1.42 4.81 -6.22
CA VAL A 114 -2.52 4.56 -7.15
C VAL A 114 -3.44 5.79 -7.20
N GLY A 115 -3.69 6.28 -8.41
CA GLY A 115 -4.65 7.35 -8.67
C GLY A 115 -6.08 6.84 -8.85
N PRO A 116 -7.09 7.72 -8.74
CA PRO A 116 -8.51 7.35 -8.92
C PRO A 116 -8.88 6.93 -10.36
N ASP A 117 -7.97 7.10 -11.32
CA ASP A 117 -8.12 6.64 -12.71
C ASP A 117 -7.35 5.33 -12.97
N ASP A 118 -7.05 4.57 -11.91
CA ASP A 118 -6.19 3.37 -11.90
C ASP A 118 -4.76 3.61 -12.39
N THR A 119 -4.33 4.87 -12.53
CA THR A 119 -2.94 5.16 -12.86
C THR A 119 -2.05 4.77 -11.69
N VAL A 120 -1.07 3.91 -11.94
CA VAL A 120 -0.01 3.58 -10.98
C VAL A 120 1.18 4.50 -11.21
N TRP A 121 1.71 5.08 -10.14
CA TRP A 121 2.97 5.83 -10.13
C TRP A 121 3.98 5.11 -9.27
N LEU A 122 5.22 5.04 -9.74
CA LEU A 122 6.32 4.40 -9.03
C LEU A 122 7.56 5.28 -9.13
N LEU A 123 8.28 5.41 -8.03
CA LEU A 123 9.57 6.11 -7.98
C LEU A 123 10.63 5.16 -7.42
N ASP A 124 11.66 4.93 -8.20
CA ASP A 124 12.84 4.11 -7.88
C ASP A 124 14.10 4.76 -8.48
N ASP A 125 15.20 4.00 -8.57
CA ASP A 125 16.45 4.46 -9.16
C ASP A 125 16.39 4.73 -10.68
N VAL A 126 15.37 4.22 -11.38
CA VAL A 126 15.12 4.50 -12.80
C VAL A 126 14.46 5.88 -12.98
N GLY A 127 13.79 6.39 -11.94
CA GLY A 127 13.10 7.67 -11.91
C GLY A 127 11.59 7.52 -11.74
N LEU A 128 10.85 8.59 -11.99
CA LEU A 128 9.39 8.53 -11.91
C LEU A 128 8.83 7.76 -13.12
N GLN A 129 7.99 6.77 -12.83
CA GLN A 129 7.35 5.91 -13.83
C GLN A 129 5.84 5.91 -13.63
N ARG A 130 5.11 5.65 -14.72
CA ARG A 130 3.65 5.57 -14.76
C ARG A 130 3.18 4.31 -15.48
N SER A 131 2.13 3.68 -14.98
CA SER A 131 1.33 2.66 -15.68
C SER A 131 -0.13 3.09 -15.77
N THR A 132 -0.79 2.76 -16.88
CA THR A 132 -2.25 2.89 -17.08
C THR A 132 -2.89 1.53 -17.35
N ASP A 133 -2.16 0.45 -17.07
CA ASP A 133 -2.55 -0.94 -17.30
C ASP A 133 -2.36 -1.78 -16.01
N ARG A 134 -2.58 -1.14 -14.85
CA ARG A 134 -2.45 -1.75 -13.51
C ARG A 134 -1.13 -2.49 -13.31
N ALA A 135 -0.04 -1.81 -13.61
CA ALA A 135 1.33 -2.30 -13.44
C ALA A 135 1.68 -3.55 -14.28
N VAL A 136 0.98 -3.79 -15.40
CA VAL A 136 1.45 -4.73 -16.42
C VAL A 136 2.73 -4.19 -17.06
N SER A 137 2.79 -2.88 -17.33
CA SER A 137 4.00 -2.22 -17.83
C SER A 137 4.18 -0.82 -17.26
N MET A 138 5.43 -0.46 -16.94
CA MET A 138 5.78 0.88 -16.45
C MET A 138 6.47 1.67 -17.55
N GLN A 139 6.10 2.95 -17.69
CA GLN A 139 6.70 3.87 -18.65
C GLN A 139 7.35 5.05 -17.90
N PRO A 140 8.60 5.41 -18.21
CA PRO A 140 9.24 6.58 -17.62
C PRO A 140 8.45 7.86 -17.91
N VAL A 141 8.40 8.75 -16.93
CA VAL A 141 7.80 10.07 -17.03
C VAL A 141 8.92 11.06 -17.39
N PRO A 142 8.93 11.65 -18.61
CA PRO A 142 10.05 12.48 -19.04
C PRO A 142 10.26 13.70 -18.13
N GLY A 143 11.52 13.97 -17.78
CA GLY A 143 11.90 15.16 -17.00
C GLY A 143 11.88 14.97 -15.47
N TRP A 144 11.82 13.73 -15.01
CA TRP A 144 11.97 13.31 -13.61
C TRP A 144 13.17 12.37 -13.45
#